data_AF-A0A660T6B6-F1
#
_entry.id   AF-A0A660T6B6-F1
#
_cell.length_a   1.000
_cell.length_b   1.000
_cell.length_c   1.000
_cell.angle_alpha   90.00
_cell.angle_beta   90.00
_cell.angle_gamma   90.00
#
_symmetry.space_group_name_H-M   'P 1'
#
loop_
_entity.id
_entity.type
_entity.pdbx_description
1 polymer ?
#
loop_
_entity_poly.entity_id
_entity_poly.type
_entity_poly.pdbx_seq_one_letter_code
_entity_poly.pdbx_strand_id
1 'polypeptide(L)'
;MSLDIPNLDEKNFDILLEEAISKLPSYAPSWTDYNLSDPGITLLELFAWLNDINYYRLNRINHKYHDAFLNIVGLNKEENSAAKVLLSFTSGHNIPEYHKDEEIGTLKARNIVLVAKDTEVMQDNLYFVTQEDFIMYPIDFEIISLTAKEYGEEKEIRQENFYPFAKIFKEGFCFTIHLSHIISNNFSFYIQTETYSDETISQEILDGILLWQCYDENIQDWVKIEKVNDKSNVFTKSGTITLDLPIQTYKIKCTLKNSSFYETSPLIKKILLNSVLAQQGDKHKTFLGESNGFV
;
A
#
# COMPACT_ATOMS: atom_id res chain seq x y z
N MET A 1 6.11 -28.91 7.45
CA MET A 1 6.69 -29.94 8.35
C MET A 1 6.74 -29.32 9.73
N SER A 2 5.94 -29.82 10.67
CA SER A 2 6.13 -29.51 12.09
C SER A 2 7.43 -30.19 12.54
N LEU A 3 8.30 -29.46 13.22
CA LEU A 3 9.36 -30.13 13.99
C LEU A 3 8.68 -30.85 15.15
N ASP A 4 9.00 -32.13 15.33
CA ASP A 4 8.69 -32.83 16.57
C ASP A 4 9.50 -32.17 17.67
N ILE A 5 8.81 -31.54 18.62
CA ILE A 5 9.45 -30.88 19.76
C ILE A 5 9.87 -32.01 20.71
N PRO A 6 11.18 -32.25 20.90
CA PRO A 6 11.62 -33.32 21.79
C PRO A 6 11.22 -32.97 23.22
N ASN A 7 10.66 -33.95 23.94
CA ASN A 7 10.49 -33.80 25.37
C ASN A 7 11.88 -33.89 26.03
N LEU A 8 12.34 -32.79 26.63
CA LEU A 8 13.69 -32.72 27.21
C LEU A 8 13.79 -33.48 28.55
N ASP A 9 12.67 -33.71 29.23
CA ASP A 9 12.63 -34.50 30.46
C ASP A 9 11.35 -35.36 30.51
N GLU A 10 11.52 -36.66 30.70
CA GLU A 10 10.44 -37.66 30.73
C GLU A 10 10.03 -38.04 32.15
N LYS A 11 10.65 -37.44 33.18
CA LYS A 11 10.32 -37.73 34.58
C LYS A 11 8.92 -37.23 34.93
N ASN A 12 8.07 -38.16 35.32
CA ASN A 12 6.75 -37.90 35.88
C ASN A 12 6.75 -38.13 37.41
N PHE A 13 5.63 -37.82 38.05
CA PHE A 13 5.42 -38.04 39.48
C PHE A 13 5.87 -39.44 39.96
N ASP A 14 5.46 -40.50 39.26
CA ASP A 14 5.72 -41.89 39.68
C ASP A 14 7.22 -42.19 39.70
N ILE A 15 7.94 -41.79 38.63
CA ILE A 15 9.40 -41.97 38.53
C ILE A 15 10.11 -41.18 39.63
N LEU A 16 9.68 -39.96 39.91
CA LEU A 16 10.28 -39.12 40.95
C LEU A 16 10.08 -39.69 42.35
N LEU A 17 8.90 -40.25 42.63
CA LEU A 17 8.60 -40.88 43.91
C LEU A 17 9.39 -42.17 44.10
N GLU A 18 9.48 -43.00 43.07
CA GLU A 18 10.25 -44.25 43.10
C GLU A 18 11.76 -43.99 43.29
N GLU A 19 12.31 -42.98 42.59
CA GLU A 19 13.69 -42.53 42.77
C GLU A 19 13.95 -42.01 44.19
N ALA A 20 12.97 -41.35 44.82
CA ALA A 20 13.11 -40.86 46.19
C ALA A 20 13.08 -42.00 47.21
N ILE A 21 12.13 -42.93 47.07
CA ILE A 21 11.98 -44.09 47.97
C ILE A 21 13.20 -45.02 47.87
N SER A 22 13.67 -45.30 46.65
CA SER A 22 14.85 -46.16 46.44
C SER A 22 16.14 -45.62 47.07
N LYS A 23 16.20 -44.31 47.33
CA LYS A 23 17.32 -43.65 48.02
C LYS A 23 17.22 -43.70 49.55
N LEU A 24 16.03 -43.90 50.12
CA LEU A 24 15.83 -43.89 51.58
C LEU A 24 16.76 -44.85 52.36
N PRO A 25 16.99 -46.11 51.93
CA PRO A 25 17.89 -47.02 52.65
C PRO A 25 19.32 -46.49 52.78
N SER A 26 19.78 -45.67 51.83
CA SER A 26 21.12 -45.09 51.84
C SER A 26 21.21 -43.80 52.65
N TYR A 27 20.18 -42.95 52.60
CA TYR A 27 20.21 -41.63 53.26
C TYR A 27 19.65 -41.65 54.68
N ALA A 28 18.68 -42.52 54.96
CA ALA A 28 17.99 -42.62 56.24
C ALA A 28 17.77 -44.10 56.62
N PRO A 29 18.83 -44.86 56.94
CA PRO A 29 18.73 -46.30 57.26
C PRO A 29 17.88 -46.61 58.50
N SER A 30 17.64 -45.62 59.38
CA SER A 30 16.73 -45.73 60.53
C SER A 30 15.26 -45.63 60.16
N TRP A 31 14.94 -45.21 58.93
CA TRP A 31 13.58 -45.10 58.42
C TRP A 31 13.16 -46.47 57.87
N THR A 32 12.25 -47.15 58.58
CA THR A 32 11.85 -48.52 58.25
C THR A 32 10.40 -48.65 57.79
N ASP A 33 9.57 -47.62 58.01
CA ASP A 33 8.19 -47.57 57.54
C ASP A 33 8.13 -46.91 56.16
N TYR A 34 7.65 -47.63 55.15
CA TYR A 34 7.48 -47.11 53.78
C TYR A 34 6.01 -47.13 53.34
N ASN A 35 5.08 -47.21 54.29
CA ASN A 35 3.66 -47.24 53.98
C ASN A 35 3.11 -45.83 53.64
N LEU A 36 2.04 -45.78 52.87
CA LEU A 36 1.32 -44.52 52.55
C LEU A 36 0.84 -43.76 53.80
N SER A 37 0.63 -44.46 54.92
CA SER A 37 0.21 -43.86 56.19
C SER A 37 1.33 -43.10 56.91
N ASP A 38 2.59 -43.27 56.47
CA ASP A 38 3.73 -42.57 57.06
C ASP A 38 3.76 -41.10 56.60
N PRO A 39 3.69 -40.12 57.53
CA PRO A 39 3.79 -38.71 57.17
C PRO A 39 5.07 -38.34 56.42
N GLY A 40 6.17 -39.08 56.61
CA GLY A 40 7.40 -38.89 55.84
C GLY A 40 7.24 -39.25 54.36
N ILE A 41 6.54 -40.35 54.07
CA ILE A 41 6.20 -40.75 52.68
C ILE A 41 5.26 -39.73 52.05
N THR A 42 4.27 -39.22 52.80
CA THR A 42 3.39 -38.12 52.33
C THR A 42 4.18 -36.86 51.94
N LEU A 43 5.25 -36.52 52.67
CA LEU A 43 6.12 -35.41 52.31
C LEU A 43 6.89 -35.68 51.00
N LEU A 44 7.38 -36.91 50.80
CA LEU A 44 8.04 -37.29 49.55
C LEU A 44 7.09 -37.21 48.35
N GLU A 45 5.85 -37.66 48.51
CA GLU A 45 4.81 -37.51 47.48
C GLU A 45 4.57 -36.03 47.14
N LEU A 46 4.42 -35.17 48.16
CA LEU A 46 4.23 -33.74 47.94
C LEU A 46 5.42 -33.11 47.19
N PHE A 47 6.65 -33.48 47.54
CA PHE A 47 7.84 -33.00 46.83
C PHE A 47 7.94 -33.56 45.41
N ALA A 48 7.59 -34.83 45.18
CA ALA A 48 7.54 -35.41 43.84
C ALA A 48 6.54 -34.65 42.96
N TRP A 49 5.35 -34.33 43.50
CA TRP A 49 4.33 -33.53 42.82
C TRP A 49 4.78 -32.10 42.51
N LEU A 50 5.43 -31.42 43.46
CA LEU A 50 5.98 -30.08 43.22
C LEU A 50 7.05 -30.09 42.12
N ASN A 51 7.90 -31.12 42.09
CA ASN A 51 8.93 -31.25 41.07
C ASN A 51 8.32 -31.57 39.70
N ASP A 52 7.33 -32.44 39.61
CA ASP A 52 6.60 -32.76 38.38
C ASP A 52 6.02 -31.48 37.72
N ILE A 53 5.41 -30.59 38.53
CA ILE A 53 4.94 -29.28 38.06
C ILE A 53 6.09 -28.40 37.54
N ASN A 54 7.23 -28.41 38.22
CA ASN A 54 8.39 -27.63 37.79
C ASN A 54 8.99 -28.17 36.48
N TYR A 55 9.12 -29.49 36.33
CA TYR A 55 9.58 -30.14 35.10
C TYR A 55 8.67 -29.82 33.93
N TYR A 56 7.35 -29.92 34.12
CA TYR A 56 6.37 -29.52 33.12
C TYR A 56 6.54 -28.07 32.65
N ARG A 57 6.90 -27.14 33.56
CA ARG A 57 7.13 -25.74 33.20
C ARG A 57 8.47 -25.52 32.49
N LEU A 58 9.51 -26.25 32.87
CA LEU A 58 10.85 -26.16 32.25
C LEU A 58 10.86 -26.74 30.83
N ASN A 59 10.12 -27.81 30.58
CA ASN A 59 10.01 -28.43 29.25
C ASN A 59 9.22 -27.60 28.24
N ARG A 60 8.68 -26.44 28.63
CA ARG A 60 7.89 -25.58 27.75
C ARG A 60 8.66 -24.35 27.30
N ILE A 61 8.75 -24.19 25.99
CA ILE A 61 9.13 -22.94 25.36
C ILE A 61 7.89 -22.03 25.38
N ASN A 62 7.95 -20.96 26.18
CA ASN A 62 6.91 -19.93 26.23
C ASN A 62 7.10 -18.90 25.09
N HIS A 63 6.08 -18.07 24.86
CA HIS A 63 6.14 -17.00 23.86
C HIS A 63 7.32 -16.03 24.09
N LYS A 64 7.70 -15.75 25.35
CA LYS A 64 8.83 -14.86 25.66
C LYS A 64 10.17 -15.41 25.16
N TYR A 65 10.37 -16.73 25.24
CA TYR A 65 11.57 -17.37 24.69
C TYR A 65 11.55 -17.31 23.17
N HIS A 66 10.40 -17.53 22.52
CA HIS A 66 10.26 -17.34 21.07
C HIS A 66 10.63 -15.91 20.64
N ASP A 67 10.08 -14.89 21.31
CA ASP A 67 10.38 -13.49 21.01
C ASP A 67 11.87 -13.18 21.23
N ALA A 68 12.47 -13.69 22.32
CA ALA A 68 13.90 -13.54 22.58
C ALA A 68 14.78 -14.21 21.51
N PHE A 69 14.42 -15.41 21.05
CA PHE A 69 15.14 -16.10 19.98
C PHE A 69 15.03 -15.35 18.65
N LEU A 70 13.83 -14.85 18.30
CA LEU A 70 13.63 -14.03 17.11
C LEU A 70 14.49 -12.76 17.15
N ASN A 71 14.52 -12.08 18.30
CA ASN A 71 15.36 -10.90 18.51
C ASN A 71 16.86 -11.20 18.37
N ILE A 72 17.34 -12.35 18.87
CA ILE A 72 18.76 -12.77 18.73
C ILE A 72 19.13 -12.98 17.25
N VAL A 73 18.21 -13.51 16.45
CA VAL A 73 18.42 -13.70 14.99
C VAL A 73 18.26 -12.38 14.21
N GLY A 74 17.85 -11.30 14.88
CA GLY A 74 17.59 -10.00 14.25
C GLY A 74 16.27 -9.95 13.48
N LEU A 75 15.39 -10.93 13.69
CA LEU A 75 14.06 -10.97 13.09
C LEU A 75 13.09 -10.28 14.04
N ASN A 76 12.61 -9.11 13.63
CA ASN A 76 11.51 -8.44 14.31
C ASN A 76 10.19 -8.87 13.69
N LYS A 77 9.15 -8.94 14.52
CA LYS A 77 7.79 -9.15 14.02
C LYS A 77 7.40 -7.95 13.16
N GLU A 78 7.03 -8.19 11.91
CA GLU A 78 6.47 -7.14 11.06
C GLU A 78 5.20 -6.60 11.71
N GLU A 79 5.07 -5.28 11.77
CA GLU A 79 3.84 -4.66 12.22
C GLU A 79 2.71 -4.97 11.24
N ASN A 80 1.48 -5.00 11.76
CA ASN A 80 0.32 -5.11 10.89
C ASN A 80 0.32 -3.90 9.94
N SER A 81 0.51 -4.15 8.64
CA SER A 81 0.42 -3.10 7.64
C SER A 81 -1.04 -2.85 7.27
N ALA A 82 -1.44 -1.58 7.29
CA ALA A 82 -2.77 -1.20 6.85
C ALA A 82 -2.94 -1.46 5.35
N ALA A 83 -4.11 -1.95 4.96
CA ALA A 83 -4.42 -2.17 3.55
C ALA A 83 -4.39 -0.83 2.79
N LYS A 84 -3.74 -0.81 1.62
CA LYS A 84 -3.73 0.32 0.69
C LYS A 84 -4.55 -0.04 -0.54
N VAL A 85 -5.45 0.84 -0.95
CA VAL A 85 -6.37 0.63 -2.07
C VAL A 85 -6.43 1.88 -2.92
N LEU A 86 -6.59 1.71 -4.23
CA LEU A 86 -6.88 2.82 -5.13
C LEU A 86 -8.40 3.02 -5.17
N LEU A 87 -8.87 4.19 -4.71
CA LEU A 87 -10.28 4.56 -4.77
C LEU A 87 -10.53 5.41 -6.00
N SER A 88 -11.66 5.18 -6.68
CA SER A 88 -12.14 5.99 -7.80
C SER A 88 -13.45 6.66 -7.40
N PHE A 89 -13.55 7.96 -7.64
CA PHE A 89 -14.68 8.78 -7.24
C PHE A 89 -15.48 9.20 -8.47
N THR A 90 -16.80 9.22 -8.32
CA THR A 90 -17.69 9.74 -9.36
C THR A 90 -18.40 10.98 -8.82
N SER A 91 -18.36 12.06 -9.59
CA SER A 91 -19.05 13.29 -9.21
C SER A 91 -20.55 13.14 -9.46
N GLY A 92 -21.37 13.55 -8.50
CA GLY A 92 -22.82 13.70 -8.71
C GLY A 92 -23.18 14.96 -9.51
N HIS A 93 -22.22 15.86 -9.72
CA HIS A 93 -22.41 17.07 -10.52
C HIS A 93 -22.14 16.79 -11.99
N ASN A 94 -23.15 17.01 -12.82
CA ASN A 94 -23.06 16.99 -14.27
C ASN A 94 -22.88 18.43 -14.80
N ILE A 95 -22.09 18.61 -15.85
CA ILE A 95 -22.07 19.89 -16.58
C ILE A 95 -23.16 19.82 -17.66
N PRO A 96 -24.22 20.62 -17.59
CA PRO A 96 -25.31 20.57 -18.57
C PRO A 96 -24.93 21.00 -19.99
N GLU A 97 -23.69 21.43 -20.23
CA GLU A 97 -23.21 22.02 -21.49
C GLU A 97 -22.45 21.01 -22.39
N TYR A 98 -22.25 19.76 -21.96
CA TYR A 98 -21.65 18.74 -22.84
C TYR A 98 -22.71 18.09 -23.74
N HIS A 99 -22.84 18.61 -24.97
CA HIS A 99 -23.45 17.88 -26.06
C HIS A 99 -22.33 17.34 -26.94
N LYS A 100 -22.27 16.00 -27.05
CA LYS A 100 -21.31 15.21 -27.84
C LYS A 100 -21.13 15.64 -29.31
N ASP A 101 -21.91 16.61 -29.80
CA ASP A 101 -22.04 16.88 -31.22
C ASP A 101 -21.58 18.25 -31.73
N GLU A 102 -21.40 19.34 -30.95
CA GLU A 102 -21.06 20.64 -31.63
C GLU A 102 -20.05 21.62 -31.00
N GLU A 103 -19.72 21.64 -29.70
CA GLU A 103 -18.64 22.53 -29.19
C GLU A 103 -17.88 21.91 -28.00
N ILE A 104 -16.54 22.00 -27.99
CA ILE A 104 -15.73 21.58 -26.85
C ILE A 104 -16.02 22.55 -25.69
N GLY A 105 -16.79 22.09 -24.70
CA GLY A 105 -17.11 22.88 -23.51
C GLY A 105 -15.86 23.24 -22.71
N THR A 106 -15.82 24.45 -22.14
CA THR A 106 -14.75 24.85 -21.21
C THR A 106 -15.09 24.45 -19.79
N LEU A 107 -14.23 23.66 -19.16
CA LEU A 107 -14.34 23.26 -17.76
C LEU A 107 -13.99 24.45 -16.85
N LYS A 108 -15.02 25.03 -16.23
CA LYS A 108 -14.87 26.13 -15.27
C LYS A 108 -14.35 25.60 -13.92
N ALA A 109 -13.50 26.37 -13.25
CA ALA A 109 -12.92 25.99 -11.95
C ALA A 109 -13.96 25.61 -10.88
N ARG A 110 -15.15 26.23 -10.91
CA ARG A 110 -16.25 25.91 -9.98
C ARG A 110 -16.79 24.48 -10.12
N ASN A 111 -16.53 23.82 -11.25
CA ASN A 111 -17.00 22.46 -11.53
C ASN A 111 -15.99 21.41 -11.04
N ILE A 112 -14.83 21.84 -10.55
CA ILE A 112 -13.76 20.97 -10.09
C ILE A 112 -13.72 21.02 -8.56
N VAL A 113 -13.56 19.86 -7.91
CA VAL A 113 -13.47 19.77 -6.45
C VAL A 113 -12.05 19.33 -6.07
N LEU A 114 -11.38 20.11 -5.22
CA LEU A 114 -10.16 19.66 -4.57
C LEU A 114 -10.53 18.82 -3.35
N VAL A 115 -10.16 17.54 -3.37
CA VAL A 115 -10.31 16.66 -2.22
C VAL A 115 -8.97 16.61 -1.52
N ALA A 116 -8.95 17.03 -0.25
CA ALA A 116 -7.73 17.09 0.53
C ALA A 116 -7.26 15.68 0.93
N LYS A 117 -5.97 15.57 1.20
CA LYS A 117 -5.39 14.51 1.98
C LYS A 117 -6.11 14.38 3.33
N ASP A 118 -6.12 13.18 3.88
CA ASP A 118 -6.74 12.85 5.15
C ASP A 118 -8.27 12.99 5.13
N THR A 119 -8.87 12.98 3.93
CA THR A 119 -10.32 12.89 3.77
C THR A 119 -10.76 11.47 4.11
N GLU A 120 -11.70 11.38 5.05
CA GLU A 120 -12.29 10.13 5.50
C GLU A 120 -13.34 9.64 4.48
N VAL A 121 -13.22 8.39 4.07
CA VAL A 121 -14.13 7.75 3.12
C VAL A 121 -14.68 6.49 3.76
N MET A 122 -16.01 6.45 3.89
CA MET A 122 -16.74 5.28 4.35
C MET A 122 -17.62 4.69 3.26
N GLN A 123 -17.50 3.39 3.07
CA GLN A 123 -18.46 2.60 2.32
C GLN A 123 -18.83 1.37 3.14
N ASP A 124 -20.09 1.28 3.56
CA ASP A 124 -20.58 0.27 4.51
C ASP A 124 -19.74 0.21 5.79
N ASN A 125 -18.94 -0.85 5.98
CA ASN A 125 -18.05 -1.04 7.13
C ASN A 125 -16.57 -0.79 6.81
N LEU A 126 -16.26 -0.37 5.57
CA LEU A 126 -14.91 -0.09 5.14
C LEU A 126 -14.60 1.39 5.38
N TYR A 127 -13.52 1.65 6.11
CA TYR A 127 -13.05 2.98 6.45
C TYR A 127 -11.65 3.19 5.88
N PHE A 128 -11.53 4.18 5.02
CA PHE A 128 -10.29 4.56 4.36
C PHE A 128 -10.03 6.05 4.51
N VAL A 129 -8.76 6.42 4.48
CA VAL A 129 -8.31 7.80 4.56
C VAL A 129 -7.44 8.10 3.34
N THR A 130 -7.78 9.15 2.59
CA THR A 130 -7.01 9.56 1.40
C THR A 130 -5.57 9.91 1.80
N GLN A 131 -4.60 9.42 1.04
CA GLN A 131 -3.19 9.64 1.36
C GLN A 131 -2.61 10.91 0.77
N GLU A 132 -3.31 11.52 -0.18
CA GLU A 132 -2.86 12.69 -0.94
C GLU A 132 -4.05 13.57 -1.35
N ASP A 133 -3.75 14.83 -1.65
CA ASP A 133 -4.68 15.72 -2.34
C ASP A 133 -4.91 15.22 -3.77
N PHE A 134 -6.14 15.29 -4.26
CA PHE A 134 -6.42 15.06 -5.67
C PHE A 134 -7.54 15.96 -6.19
N ILE A 135 -7.53 16.13 -7.51
CA ILE A 135 -8.54 16.91 -8.21
C ILE A 135 -9.63 15.97 -8.72
N MET A 136 -10.87 16.28 -8.35
CA MET A 136 -12.05 15.56 -8.78
C MET A 136 -12.79 16.35 -9.87
N TYR A 137 -12.89 15.73 -11.03
CA TYR A 137 -13.57 16.21 -12.22
C TYR A 137 -15.04 15.76 -12.28
N PRO A 138 -15.89 16.51 -13.02
CA PRO A 138 -17.27 16.12 -13.32
C PRO A 138 -17.41 14.76 -14.00
N ILE A 139 -18.61 14.18 -13.93
CA ILE A 139 -18.88 12.82 -14.43
C ILE A 139 -18.71 12.67 -15.94
N ASP A 140 -18.96 13.75 -16.67
CA ASP A 140 -18.87 13.89 -18.12
C ASP A 140 -17.43 14.21 -18.60
N PHE A 141 -16.51 14.46 -17.67
CA PHE A 141 -15.11 14.70 -17.99
C PHE A 141 -14.35 13.37 -18.18
N GLU A 142 -14.11 13.01 -19.43
CA GLU A 142 -13.37 11.82 -19.84
C GLU A 142 -12.16 12.13 -20.74
N ILE A 143 -11.25 11.17 -20.83
CA ILE A 143 -10.21 11.11 -21.87
C ILE A 143 -10.86 10.45 -23.09
N ILE A 144 -11.04 11.23 -24.17
CA ILE A 144 -11.68 10.75 -25.41
C ILE A 144 -10.78 9.74 -26.11
N SER A 145 -9.51 10.07 -26.25
CA SER A 145 -8.56 9.22 -26.97
C SER A 145 -7.13 9.40 -26.46
N LEU A 146 -6.36 8.33 -26.61
CA LEU A 146 -4.93 8.30 -26.37
C LEU A 146 -4.28 7.91 -27.70
N THR A 147 -3.31 8.69 -28.16
CA THR A 147 -2.55 8.34 -29.37
C THR A 147 -1.06 8.32 -29.07
N ALA A 148 -0.35 7.32 -29.58
CA ALA A 148 1.11 7.28 -29.54
C ALA A 148 1.67 7.59 -30.93
N LYS A 149 2.69 8.44 -30.99
CA LYS A 149 3.43 8.73 -32.21
C LYS A 149 4.76 7.98 -32.20
N GLU A 150 4.86 7.01 -33.08
CA GLU A 150 6.01 6.12 -33.22
C GLU A 150 6.50 6.19 -34.67
N TYR A 151 7.79 6.43 -34.89
CA TYR A 151 8.37 6.45 -36.25
C TYR A 151 7.63 7.38 -37.25
N GLY A 152 6.96 8.43 -36.76
CA GLY A 152 6.18 9.37 -37.58
C GLY A 152 4.72 8.96 -37.83
N GLU A 153 4.32 7.75 -37.45
CA GLU A 153 2.93 7.29 -37.52
C GLU A 153 2.22 7.51 -36.18
N GLU A 154 0.97 7.95 -36.23
CA GLU A 154 0.11 8.09 -35.06
C GLU A 154 -0.81 6.89 -34.95
N LYS A 155 -0.74 6.19 -33.80
CA LYS A 155 -1.54 5.01 -33.50
C LYS A 155 -2.44 5.30 -32.30
N GLU A 156 -3.72 5.01 -32.46
CA GLU A 156 -4.69 5.11 -31.36
C GLU A 156 -4.52 3.93 -30.39
N ILE A 157 -4.46 4.24 -29.11
CA ILE A 157 -4.31 3.28 -28.02
C ILE A 157 -5.72 2.86 -27.57
N ARG A 158 -6.14 1.66 -27.98
CA ARG A 158 -7.50 1.13 -27.73
C ARG A 158 -7.57 0.11 -26.60
N GLN A 159 -6.43 -0.33 -26.06
CA GLN A 159 -6.36 -1.42 -25.09
C GLN A 159 -6.01 -0.92 -23.69
N GLU A 160 -6.51 -1.62 -22.68
CA GLU A 160 -5.95 -1.57 -21.34
C GLU A 160 -4.57 -2.22 -21.39
N ASN A 161 -3.56 -1.57 -20.79
CA ASN A 161 -2.13 -1.81 -20.95
C ASN A 161 -1.52 -1.31 -22.27
N PHE A 162 -0.66 -0.29 -22.19
CA PHE A 162 0.06 0.23 -23.34
C PHE A 162 1.47 0.70 -22.96
N TYR A 163 2.33 0.75 -23.97
CA TYR A 163 3.65 1.35 -23.86
C TYR A 163 3.56 2.80 -24.36
N PRO A 164 3.76 3.82 -23.51
CA PRO A 164 3.63 5.23 -23.91
C PRO A 164 4.63 5.62 -25.01
N PHE A 165 5.75 4.90 -25.11
CA PHE A 165 6.83 5.17 -26.06
C PHE A 165 7.16 3.97 -26.96
N ALA A 166 6.19 3.10 -27.25
CA ALA A 166 6.43 1.82 -27.92
C ALA A 166 7.28 0.82 -27.10
N LYS A 167 7.30 -0.45 -27.51
CA LYS A 167 8.18 -1.47 -26.90
C LYS A 167 9.66 -1.19 -27.17
N ILE A 168 9.97 -0.70 -28.37
CA ILE A 168 11.30 -0.27 -28.79
C ILE A 168 11.24 1.24 -28.94
N PHE A 169 11.65 1.95 -27.91
CA PHE A 169 11.51 3.40 -27.78
C PHE A 169 12.75 4.13 -28.29
N LYS A 170 12.53 5.35 -28.77
CA LYS A 170 13.59 6.30 -29.15
C LYS A 170 13.22 7.68 -28.64
N GLU A 171 14.23 8.55 -28.57
CA GLU A 171 14.03 9.96 -28.29
C GLU A 171 13.09 10.57 -29.35
N GLY A 172 12.17 11.41 -28.88
CA GLY A 172 11.13 12.03 -29.70
C GLY A 172 9.83 11.23 -29.79
N PHE A 173 9.77 9.99 -29.30
CA PHE A 173 8.50 9.26 -29.21
C PHE A 173 7.61 9.91 -28.17
N CYS A 174 6.32 10.01 -28.48
CA CYS A 174 5.37 10.70 -27.61
C CYS A 174 4.01 10.03 -27.60
N PHE A 175 3.27 10.29 -26.54
CA PHE A 175 1.83 10.02 -26.52
C PHE A 175 1.06 11.31 -26.24
N THR A 176 -0.14 11.40 -26.79
CA THR A 176 -1.05 12.51 -26.60
C THR A 176 -2.34 12.04 -25.93
N ILE A 177 -2.83 12.87 -25.03
CA ILE A 177 -4.07 12.72 -24.29
C ILE A 177 -5.05 13.73 -24.86
N HIS A 178 -6.16 13.24 -25.39
CA HIS A 178 -7.27 14.06 -25.86
C HIS A 178 -8.38 14.07 -24.82
N LEU A 179 -8.73 15.25 -24.34
CA LEU A 179 -9.73 15.47 -23.29
C LEU A 179 -11.07 15.84 -23.90
N SER A 180 -12.15 15.47 -23.19
CA SER A 180 -13.53 15.85 -23.53
C SER A 180 -13.80 17.35 -23.46
N HIS A 181 -13.08 18.07 -22.60
CA HIS A 181 -13.31 19.48 -22.33
C HIS A 181 -12.01 20.27 -22.36
N ILE A 182 -12.12 21.57 -22.68
CA ILE A 182 -11.02 22.52 -22.50
C ILE A 182 -10.84 22.76 -21.01
N ILE A 183 -9.64 22.50 -20.52
CA ILE A 183 -9.26 22.70 -19.13
C ILE A 183 -8.29 23.88 -19.00
N SER A 184 -8.26 24.46 -17.80
CA SER A 184 -7.39 25.58 -17.44
C SER A 184 -6.73 25.32 -16.10
N ASN A 185 -5.62 26.02 -15.84
CA ASN A 185 -4.85 25.99 -14.60
C ASN A 185 -4.19 24.64 -14.33
N ASN A 186 -4.92 23.61 -13.90
CA ASN A 186 -4.30 22.35 -13.46
C ASN A 186 -4.98 21.13 -14.07
N PHE A 187 -4.16 20.17 -14.52
CA PHE A 187 -4.59 18.83 -14.90
C PHE A 187 -3.93 17.80 -14.00
N SER A 188 -4.71 16.97 -13.32
CA SER A 188 -4.21 15.91 -12.43
C SER A 188 -4.82 14.57 -12.82
N PHE A 189 -4.00 13.53 -12.87
CA PHE A 189 -4.45 12.18 -13.17
C PHE A 189 -3.52 11.15 -12.54
N TYR A 190 -4.05 9.96 -12.28
CA TYR A 190 -3.31 8.86 -11.69
C TYR A 190 -2.87 7.87 -12.77
N ILE A 191 -1.61 7.45 -12.72
CA ILE A 191 -1.07 6.40 -13.58
C ILE A 191 -0.88 5.14 -12.78
N GLN A 192 -1.45 4.05 -13.28
CA GLN A 192 -1.18 2.70 -12.78
C GLN A 192 -0.18 2.01 -13.71
N THR A 193 0.96 1.61 -13.17
CA THR A 193 2.06 0.93 -13.88
C THR A 193 2.27 -0.48 -13.32
N GLU A 194 2.90 -1.34 -14.13
CA GLU A 194 3.41 -2.63 -13.63
C GLU A 194 4.86 -2.52 -13.14
N THR A 195 5.61 -1.57 -13.70
CA THR A 195 6.98 -1.29 -13.30
C THR A 195 6.99 -0.79 -11.85
N TYR A 196 7.88 -1.38 -11.04
CA TYR A 196 8.08 -1.02 -9.65
C TYR A 196 9.56 -0.71 -9.41
N SER A 197 9.86 0.56 -9.16
CA SER A 197 11.17 0.98 -8.64
C SER A 197 10.96 1.78 -7.35
N ASP A 198 11.68 1.42 -6.28
CA ASP A 198 11.68 2.18 -5.02
C ASP A 198 12.57 3.43 -5.07
N GLU A 199 13.33 3.63 -6.16
CA GLU A 199 14.24 4.77 -6.29
C GLU A 199 13.47 6.09 -6.43
N THR A 200 13.83 7.04 -5.57
CA THR A 200 13.35 8.42 -5.63
C THR A 200 14.32 9.25 -6.44
N ILE A 201 13.85 9.74 -7.58
CA ILE A 201 14.64 10.51 -8.53
C ILE A 201 14.38 11.99 -8.25
N SER A 202 15.43 12.82 -8.29
CA SER A 202 15.30 14.26 -8.09
C SER A 202 14.56 14.94 -9.25
N GLN A 203 13.78 15.98 -8.95
CA GLN A 203 12.94 16.69 -9.93
C GLN A 203 13.74 17.21 -11.15
N GLU A 204 14.98 17.66 -10.94
CA GLU A 204 15.86 18.17 -12.00
C GLU A 204 16.18 17.10 -13.06
N ILE A 205 16.27 15.83 -12.64
CA ILE A 205 16.49 14.71 -13.55
C ILE A 205 15.20 14.38 -14.30
N LEU A 206 14.02 14.50 -13.66
CA LEU A 206 12.72 14.25 -14.29
C LEU A 206 12.48 15.17 -15.50
N ASP A 207 12.79 16.46 -15.37
CA ASP A 207 12.62 17.48 -16.44
C ASP A 207 13.51 17.24 -17.68
N GLY A 208 14.59 16.48 -17.48
CA GLY A 208 15.50 16.06 -18.54
C GLY A 208 14.98 14.84 -19.33
N ILE A 209 14.12 14.02 -18.74
CA ILE A 209 13.68 12.75 -19.33
C ILE A 209 12.37 12.92 -20.10
N LEU A 210 11.37 13.59 -19.51
CA LEU A 210 10.08 13.81 -20.14
C LEU A 210 9.88 15.29 -20.49
N LEU A 211 9.22 15.52 -21.62
CA LEU A 211 8.76 16.84 -22.03
C LEU A 211 7.24 16.83 -22.10
N TRP A 212 6.61 17.59 -21.21
CA TRP A 212 5.18 17.84 -21.23
C TRP A 212 4.88 19.11 -22.02
N GLN A 213 3.90 19.02 -22.92
CA GLN A 213 3.41 20.12 -23.73
C GLN A 213 1.88 20.11 -23.77
N CYS A 214 1.28 21.28 -23.91
CA CYS A 214 -0.15 21.45 -24.16
C CYS A 214 -0.35 22.09 -25.53
N TYR A 215 -1.45 21.76 -26.20
CA TYR A 215 -1.75 22.33 -27.51
C TYR A 215 -2.46 23.66 -27.36
N ASP A 216 -1.97 24.70 -28.04
CA ASP A 216 -2.63 25.99 -28.16
C ASP A 216 -3.36 26.09 -29.50
N GLU A 217 -4.67 26.27 -29.48
CA GLU A 217 -5.46 26.44 -30.70
C GLU A 217 -5.15 27.76 -31.41
N ASN A 218 -4.76 28.80 -30.68
CA ASN A 218 -4.57 30.14 -31.25
C ASN A 218 -3.35 30.21 -32.16
N ILE A 219 -2.26 29.57 -31.73
CA ILE A 219 -0.98 29.52 -32.49
C ILE A 219 -0.81 28.20 -33.23
N GLN A 220 -1.73 27.25 -33.06
CA GLN A 220 -1.71 25.90 -33.65
C GLN A 220 -0.42 25.12 -33.35
N ASP A 221 0.19 25.36 -32.19
CA ASP A 221 1.47 24.77 -31.80
C ASP A 221 1.47 24.30 -30.33
N TRP A 222 2.50 23.55 -29.97
CA TRP A 222 2.67 22.94 -28.65
C TRP A 222 3.48 23.83 -27.72
N VAL A 223 2.84 24.30 -26.65
CA VAL A 223 3.48 25.09 -25.59
C VAL A 223 4.00 24.18 -24.49
N LYS A 224 5.26 24.39 -24.06
CA LYS A 224 5.88 23.62 -22.99
C LYS A 224 5.20 23.89 -21.64
N ILE A 225 4.97 22.83 -20.88
CA ILE A 225 4.54 22.91 -19.48
C ILE A 225 5.80 22.93 -18.60
N GLU A 226 6.01 23.99 -17.84
CA GLU A 226 7.23 24.15 -17.03
C GLU A 226 7.12 23.51 -15.64
N LYS A 227 5.94 23.58 -15.02
CA LYS A 227 5.71 23.07 -13.67
C LYS A 227 4.93 21.76 -13.74
N VAL A 228 5.67 20.68 -13.55
CA VAL A 228 5.14 19.31 -13.50
C VAL A 228 5.48 18.71 -12.15
N ASN A 229 4.46 18.27 -11.43
CA ASN A 229 4.61 17.48 -10.22
C ASN A 229 4.30 16.01 -10.55
N ASP A 230 5.34 15.24 -10.84
CA ASP A 230 5.24 13.83 -11.22
C ASP A 230 5.61 12.92 -10.04
N LYS A 231 4.61 12.33 -9.37
CA LYS A 231 4.84 11.33 -8.32
C LYS A 231 5.03 9.91 -8.87
N SER A 232 4.86 9.69 -10.18
CA SER A 232 5.12 8.41 -10.85
C SER A 232 6.61 8.17 -11.11
N ASN A 233 7.47 9.16 -10.84
CA ASN A 233 8.90 9.14 -11.11
C ASN A 233 9.19 8.75 -12.57
N VAL A 234 8.64 9.48 -13.55
CA VAL A 234 8.82 9.13 -14.97
C VAL A 234 8.24 7.75 -15.28
N PHE A 235 7.02 7.46 -14.80
CA PHE A 235 6.33 6.18 -15.02
C PHE A 235 7.05 4.92 -14.50
N THR A 236 8.01 5.05 -13.57
CA THR A 236 8.69 3.89 -12.97
C THR A 236 7.91 3.29 -11.80
N LYS A 237 6.95 4.04 -11.24
CA LYS A 237 5.99 3.57 -10.24
C LYS A 237 4.61 4.16 -10.51
N SER A 238 3.58 3.56 -9.91
CA SER A 238 2.24 4.12 -9.97
C SER A 238 2.16 5.39 -9.12
N GLY A 239 1.48 6.41 -9.62
CA GLY A 239 1.41 7.70 -8.92
C GLY A 239 0.62 8.76 -9.66
N THR A 240 0.34 9.85 -8.96
CA THR A 240 -0.38 11.01 -9.47
C THR A 240 0.57 11.95 -10.19
N ILE A 241 0.18 12.41 -11.38
CA ILE A 241 0.87 13.48 -12.11
C ILE A 241 -0.02 14.70 -12.14
N THR A 242 0.52 15.85 -11.74
CA THR A 242 -0.17 17.14 -11.80
C THR A 242 0.60 18.11 -12.68
N LEU A 243 -0.08 18.66 -13.69
CA LEU A 243 0.45 19.59 -14.67
C LEU A 243 -0.17 20.97 -14.42
N ASP A 244 0.66 21.99 -14.26
CA ASP A 244 0.25 23.40 -14.22
C ASP A 244 0.24 23.95 -15.66
N LEU A 245 -0.94 24.05 -16.23
CA LEU A 245 -1.20 24.41 -17.62
C LEU A 245 -1.05 25.92 -17.82
N PRO A 246 -0.10 26.36 -18.66
CA PRO A 246 0.10 27.79 -18.93
C PRO A 246 -1.01 28.40 -19.79
N ILE A 247 -1.79 27.56 -20.48
CA ILE A 247 -2.85 27.96 -21.41
C ILE A 247 -4.06 27.01 -21.27
N GLN A 248 -5.19 27.44 -21.81
CA GLN A 248 -6.36 26.59 -21.97
C GLN A 248 -6.11 25.54 -23.05
N THR A 249 -6.39 24.29 -22.76
CA THR A 249 -6.17 23.20 -23.71
C THR A 249 -7.08 22.01 -23.47
N TYR A 250 -7.24 21.18 -24.48
CA TYR A 250 -7.90 19.87 -24.43
C TYR A 250 -6.97 18.76 -24.97
N LYS A 251 -5.72 19.10 -25.32
CA LYS A 251 -4.71 18.15 -25.82
C LYS A 251 -3.41 18.34 -25.07
N ILE A 252 -2.94 17.26 -24.48
CA ILE A 252 -1.67 17.22 -23.74
C ILE A 252 -0.78 16.17 -24.38
N LYS A 253 0.51 16.47 -24.51
CA LYS A 253 1.50 15.58 -25.11
C LYS A 253 2.67 15.39 -24.17
N CYS A 254 3.08 14.15 -24.00
CA CYS A 254 4.29 13.78 -23.29
C CYS A 254 5.28 13.16 -24.26
N THR A 255 6.47 13.73 -24.36
CA THR A 255 7.54 13.29 -25.28
C THR A 255 8.74 12.79 -24.50
N LEU A 256 9.29 11.64 -24.89
CA LEU A 256 10.53 11.11 -24.34
C LEU A 256 11.73 11.88 -24.91
N LYS A 257 12.47 12.57 -24.04
CA LYS A 257 13.69 13.30 -24.42
C LYS A 257 14.94 12.44 -24.31
N ASN A 258 15.08 11.70 -23.21
CA ASN A 258 16.27 10.90 -22.94
C ASN A 258 15.89 9.43 -22.83
N SER A 259 16.26 8.67 -23.86
CA SER A 259 15.96 7.24 -23.92
C SER A 259 16.87 6.41 -23.01
N SER A 260 18.09 6.85 -22.72
CA SER A 260 19.06 6.10 -21.91
C SER A 260 18.64 5.90 -20.45
N PHE A 261 17.63 6.64 -19.99
CA PHE A 261 17.10 6.49 -18.65
C PHE A 261 16.38 5.15 -18.42
N TYR A 262 15.68 4.64 -19.44
CA TYR A 262 14.95 3.39 -19.32
C TYR A 262 15.78 2.23 -19.88
N GLU A 263 15.92 1.17 -19.09
CA GLU A 263 16.41 -0.12 -19.63
C GLU A 263 15.32 -0.82 -20.43
N THR A 264 14.07 -0.73 -19.97
CA THR A 264 12.88 -1.27 -20.62
C THR A 264 11.77 -0.24 -20.64
N SER A 265 10.95 -0.27 -21.70
CA SER A 265 9.86 0.69 -21.87
C SER A 265 8.84 0.53 -20.73
N PRO A 266 8.40 1.63 -20.09
CA PRO A 266 7.41 1.54 -19.03
C PRO A 266 6.09 0.98 -19.58
N LEU A 267 5.45 0.11 -18.80
CA LEU A 267 4.12 -0.42 -19.12
C LEU A 267 3.08 0.28 -18.27
N ILE A 268 2.26 1.13 -18.90
CA ILE A 268 1.13 1.80 -18.25
C ILE A 268 -0.08 0.89 -18.40
N LYS A 269 -0.63 0.41 -17.28
CA LYS A 269 -1.85 -0.38 -17.27
C LYS A 269 -3.07 0.48 -17.57
N LYS A 270 -3.18 1.60 -16.86
CA LYS A 270 -4.33 2.50 -16.95
C LYS A 270 -3.97 3.92 -16.56
N ILE A 271 -4.62 4.87 -17.23
CA ILE A 271 -4.71 6.26 -16.79
C ILE A 271 -6.08 6.44 -16.17
N LEU A 272 -6.11 6.92 -14.93
CA LEU A 272 -7.32 7.04 -14.13
C LEU A 272 -7.52 8.50 -13.73
N LEU A 273 -8.73 8.99 -14.00
CA LEU A 273 -9.23 10.25 -13.47
C LEU A 273 -9.91 10.01 -12.12
N ASN A 274 -10.07 11.08 -11.32
CA ASN A 274 -10.79 11.05 -10.06
C ASN A 274 -10.38 9.92 -9.11
N SER A 275 -9.10 9.56 -9.11
CA SER A 275 -8.61 8.40 -8.37
C SER A 275 -7.47 8.80 -7.44
N VAL A 276 -7.46 8.22 -6.24
CA VAL A 276 -6.45 8.49 -5.22
C VAL A 276 -6.16 7.26 -4.39
N LEU A 277 -4.90 7.12 -3.96
CA LEU A 277 -4.50 6.10 -3.03
C LEU A 277 -5.11 6.39 -1.65
N ALA A 278 -5.77 5.40 -1.06
CA ALA A 278 -6.31 5.47 0.28
C ALA A 278 -5.75 4.33 1.13
N GLN A 279 -5.59 4.58 2.43
CA GLN A 279 -5.12 3.59 3.38
C GLN A 279 -6.23 3.30 4.39
N GLN A 280 -6.36 2.05 4.77
CA GLN A 280 -7.30 1.63 5.79
C GLN A 280 -6.93 2.32 7.11
N GLY A 281 -7.90 3.02 7.71
CA GLY A 281 -7.70 3.61 9.02
C GLY A 281 -8.05 2.62 10.14
N ASP A 282 -7.45 2.80 11.32
CA ASP A 282 -7.56 1.84 12.41
C ASP A 282 -8.98 1.67 12.96
N LYS A 283 -9.71 2.78 13.14
CA LYS A 283 -11.11 2.80 13.61
C LYS A 283 -11.79 4.11 13.20
N HIS A 284 -12.96 4.04 12.57
CA HIS A 284 -13.89 5.16 12.61
C HIS A 284 -14.37 5.30 14.07
N LYS A 285 -14.09 6.44 14.72
CA LYS A 285 -14.74 6.75 16.01
C LYS A 285 -16.20 7.00 15.72
N THR A 286 -17.05 5.98 15.82
CA THR A 286 -18.46 6.23 16.08
C THR A 286 -18.50 7.03 17.38
N PHE A 287 -18.87 8.31 17.29
CA PHE A 287 -19.07 9.16 18.46
C PHE A 287 -20.29 8.61 19.22
N LEU A 288 -20.06 7.61 20.06
CA LEU A 288 -21.05 6.96 20.91
C LEU A 288 -21.23 7.77 22.20
N GLY A 289 -21.49 9.08 22.07
CA GLY A 289 -21.80 9.98 23.18
C GLY A 289 -20.66 10.17 24.17
N GLU A 290 -20.32 11.42 24.47
CA GLU A 290 -19.64 11.70 25.74
C GLU A 290 -20.61 11.34 26.86
N SER A 291 -20.10 10.62 27.87
CA SER A 291 -20.78 10.56 29.15
C SER A 291 -20.87 11.99 29.66
N ASN A 292 -22.06 12.58 29.58
CA ASN A 292 -22.39 13.73 30.40
C ASN A 292 -22.26 13.24 31.83
N GLY A 293 -21.10 13.49 32.45
CA GLY A 293 -20.87 13.25 33.86
C GLY A 293 -21.96 13.97 34.63
N PHE A 294 -23.01 13.24 34.99
CA PHE A 294 -24.02 13.72 35.91
C PHE A 294 -23.41 13.68 37.30
N VAL A 295 -23.14 14.90 37.79
CA VAL A 295 -23.38 15.44 39.15
C VAL A 295 -23.33 14.45 40.30
#